data_AF-M4C597-F1
#
_entry.id   AF-M4C597-F1
#
_cell.length_a   1.000
_cell.length_b   1.000
_cell.length_c   1.000
_cell.angle_alpha   90.00
_cell.angle_beta   90.00
_cell.angle_gamma   90.00
#
_symmetry.space_group_name_H-M   'P 1'
#
loop_
_entity.id
_entity.type
_entity.pdbx_description
1 polymer ?
#
loop_
_entity_poly.entity_id
_entity_poly.type
_entity_poly.pdbx_seq_one_letter_code
_entity_poly.pdbx_strand_id
1 'polypeptide(L)'
;MLTSRVTALNLVCLALLLAVAFADKYDLNGWYPCSDTTFSDEGSMTGDIAECTVYRAPLCYPGICETPPSVDSTVDIFVKQLPATSEDTAIATNVWFVQGGPGCSSTSLETTMEYLHYLLEGKANISRWTIVAWAAAHVWTDLKYKFGDLSSFSMTTAATDIATFISKFTNGKDTVVSGVSYGTALVERLMHLKTPTVIGYVLDSVFTTTAASDGKVSYDSKSDHDVGEVADAFLELCIDDEECSRYFKAGSLSASLRHLIEKFDKQPNSTCAQLVSTKGAQSKDLPSFRFVAPWAGC
;
A
#
# COMPACT_ATOMS: atom_id res chain seq x y z
N MET A 1 5.82 -46.74 -29.47
CA MET A 1 6.27 -46.54 -28.07
C MET A 1 7.55 -45.70 -27.96
N LEU A 2 8.54 -45.89 -28.84
CA LEU A 2 9.79 -45.10 -28.79
C LEU A 2 9.59 -43.61 -29.15
N THR A 3 8.74 -43.31 -30.13
CA THR A 3 8.43 -41.94 -30.58
C THR A 3 7.71 -41.08 -29.54
N SER A 4 6.74 -41.65 -28.79
CA SER A 4 6.07 -40.93 -27.68
C SER A 4 6.99 -40.62 -26.50
N ARG A 5 8.03 -41.42 -26.28
CA ARG A 5 9.00 -41.16 -25.21
C ARG A 5 9.96 -40.02 -25.58
N VAL A 6 10.34 -39.92 -26.85
CA VAL A 6 11.18 -38.82 -27.37
C VAL A 6 10.43 -37.49 -27.36
N THR A 7 9.15 -37.47 -27.74
CA THR A 7 8.34 -36.24 -27.66
C THR A 7 8.10 -35.79 -26.22
N ALA A 8 7.82 -36.71 -25.30
CA ALA A 8 7.67 -36.39 -23.87
C ALA A 8 8.99 -35.84 -23.27
N LEU A 9 10.13 -36.43 -23.60
CA LEU A 9 11.43 -35.97 -23.12
C LEU A 9 11.77 -34.57 -23.66
N ASN A 10 11.48 -34.30 -24.94
CA ASN A 10 11.68 -32.99 -25.54
C ASN A 10 10.76 -31.92 -24.95
N LEU A 11 9.49 -32.25 -24.66
CA LEU A 11 8.54 -31.35 -23.97
C LEU A 11 9.00 -31.00 -22.55
N VAL A 12 9.50 -31.98 -21.80
CA VAL A 12 10.06 -31.77 -20.45
C VAL A 12 11.33 -30.91 -20.52
N CYS A 13 12.21 -31.16 -21.49
CA CYS A 13 13.43 -30.37 -21.68
C CYS A 13 13.12 -28.92 -22.07
N LEU A 14 12.14 -28.70 -22.95
CA LEU A 14 11.69 -27.35 -23.33
C LEU A 14 11.05 -26.62 -22.14
N ALA A 15 10.23 -27.31 -21.34
CA ALA A 15 9.61 -26.75 -20.15
C ALA A 15 10.66 -26.39 -19.06
N LEU A 16 11.67 -27.23 -18.87
CA LEU A 16 12.80 -26.95 -17.99
C LEU A 16 13.64 -25.76 -18.49
N LEU A 17 13.95 -25.69 -19.79
CA LEU A 17 14.70 -24.57 -20.37
C LEU A 17 13.93 -23.24 -20.27
N LEU A 18 12.61 -23.26 -20.51
CA LEU A 18 11.76 -22.10 -20.29
C LEU A 18 11.74 -21.70 -18.81
N ALA A 19 11.57 -22.66 -17.89
CA ALA A 19 11.57 -22.39 -16.45
C ALA A 19 12.90 -21.79 -15.95
N VAL A 20 14.04 -22.24 -16.48
CA VAL A 20 15.37 -21.70 -16.17
C VAL A 20 15.55 -20.28 -16.74
N ALA A 21 15.12 -20.04 -17.99
CA ALA A 21 15.17 -18.70 -18.58
C ALA A 21 14.23 -17.69 -17.89
N PHE A 22 13.12 -18.15 -17.30
CA PHE A 22 12.27 -17.33 -16.44
C PHE A 22 12.91 -17.07 -15.08
N ALA A 23 13.71 -18.00 -14.53
CA ALA A 23 14.35 -17.85 -13.23
C ALA A 23 15.41 -16.73 -13.21
N ASP A 24 16.21 -16.58 -14.27
CA ASP A 24 17.26 -15.54 -14.35
C ASP A 24 16.69 -14.10 -14.44
N LYS A 25 15.41 -13.94 -14.78
CA LYS A 25 14.77 -12.62 -14.93
C LYS A 25 14.08 -12.15 -13.64
N TYR A 26 13.71 -13.08 -12.76
CA TYR A 26 12.93 -12.79 -11.55
C TYR A 26 13.72 -13.14 -10.31
N ASP A 27 14.53 -12.20 -9.86
CA ASP A 27 15.48 -12.42 -8.80
C ASP A 27 15.44 -11.33 -7.73
N LEU A 28 16.05 -11.65 -6.60
CA LEU A 28 16.31 -10.75 -5.49
C LEU A 28 17.72 -10.17 -5.65
N ASN A 29 17.89 -8.86 -5.50
CA ASN A 29 19.22 -8.23 -5.60
C ASN A 29 20.13 -8.47 -4.36
N GLY A 30 19.75 -9.41 -3.49
CA GLY A 30 20.38 -9.65 -2.20
C GLY A 30 19.86 -8.72 -1.11
N TRP A 31 19.94 -9.18 0.14
CA TRP A 31 19.65 -8.34 1.30
C TRP A 31 20.87 -7.49 1.64
N TYR A 32 20.65 -6.21 1.92
CA TYR A 32 21.69 -5.27 2.32
C TYR A 32 21.23 -4.40 3.50
N PRO A 33 22.15 -4.01 4.41
CA PRO A 33 21.86 -3.07 5.49
C PRO A 33 21.27 -1.75 4.96
N CYS A 34 20.22 -1.25 5.61
CA CYS A 34 19.62 0.05 5.35
C CYS A 34 19.21 0.73 6.66
N SER A 35 18.87 2.02 6.58
CA SER A 35 18.32 2.75 7.73
C SER A 35 16.97 2.19 8.14
N ASP A 36 16.67 2.23 9.43
CA ASP A 36 15.39 1.89 10.02
C ASP A 36 14.27 2.78 9.45
N THR A 37 14.49 4.09 9.42
CA THR A 37 13.60 5.04 8.76
C THR A 37 14.10 5.40 7.37
N THR A 38 13.19 5.52 6.40
CA THR A 38 13.54 5.94 5.04
C THR A 38 13.77 7.47 4.96
N PHE A 39 13.32 8.26 5.95
CA PHE A 39 13.37 9.74 5.89
C PHE A 39 13.70 10.51 7.19
N SER A 40 14.06 9.92 8.35
CA SER A 40 14.29 10.73 9.57
C SER A 40 15.75 11.06 9.86
N ASP A 41 15.99 12.36 10.09
CA ASP A 41 17.16 12.93 10.80
C ASP A 41 17.07 12.74 12.34
N GLU A 42 15.96 12.15 12.82
CA GLU A 42 15.76 11.77 14.22
C GLU A 42 16.11 10.30 14.41
N GLY A 43 17.05 10.07 15.34
CA GLY A 43 17.74 8.80 15.49
C GLY A 43 16.86 7.62 15.89
N SER A 44 17.29 6.46 15.39
CA SER A 44 16.76 5.13 15.67
C SER A 44 16.46 4.86 17.14
N MET A 45 15.25 4.36 17.42
CA MET A 45 14.92 3.89 18.77
C MET A 45 15.52 2.52 19.10
N THR A 46 15.89 1.73 18.09
CA THR A 46 16.27 0.31 18.29
C THR A 46 17.76 0.04 18.11
N GLY A 47 18.53 0.92 17.45
CA GLY A 47 19.97 0.70 17.27
C GLY A 47 20.33 -0.55 16.44
N ASP A 48 19.32 -1.20 15.85
CA ASP A 48 19.41 -2.46 15.12
C ASP A 48 19.13 -2.22 13.62
N ILE A 49 19.91 -2.93 12.79
CA ILE A 49 20.08 -2.68 11.37
C ILE A 49 18.89 -3.25 10.61
N ALA A 50 18.08 -2.39 9.99
CA ALA A 50 17.08 -2.84 9.01
C ALA A 50 17.79 -3.45 7.79
N GLU A 51 17.16 -4.45 7.19
CA GLU A 51 17.62 -5.04 5.94
C GLU A 51 16.66 -4.67 4.81
N CYS A 52 17.22 -4.28 3.68
CA CYS A 52 16.46 -3.91 2.49
C CYS A 52 16.85 -4.79 1.31
N THR A 53 15.91 -4.93 0.38
CA THR A 53 16.15 -5.64 -0.87
C THR A 53 15.17 -5.18 -1.95
N VAL A 54 15.50 -5.46 -3.20
CA VAL A 54 14.65 -5.23 -4.36
C VAL A 54 14.39 -6.59 -5.01
N TYR A 55 13.12 -6.96 -5.06
CA TYR A 55 12.63 -8.10 -5.82
C TYR A 55 12.18 -7.64 -7.21
N ARG A 56 12.78 -8.23 -8.23
CA ARG A 56 12.39 -8.01 -9.62
C ARG A 56 11.27 -8.97 -9.99
N ALA A 57 10.04 -8.54 -9.80
CA ALA A 57 8.86 -9.38 -10.04
C ALA A 57 8.46 -9.42 -11.52
N PRO A 58 7.79 -10.48 -11.99
CA PRO A 58 7.14 -10.48 -13.29
C PRO A 58 6.11 -9.36 -13.38
N LEU A 59 6.12 -8.60 -14.48
CA LEU A 59 5.05 -7.63 -14.74
C LEU A 59 3.69 -8.33 -14.84
N CYS A 60 3.67 -9.59 -15.26
CA CYS A 60 2.46 -10.38 -15.36
C CYS A 60 2.71 -11.86 -15.05
N TYR A 61 1.74 -12.52 -14.43
CA TYR A 61 1.73 -13.96 -14.19
C TYR A 61 0.80 -14.70 -15.16
N PRO A 62 1.14 -15.96 -15.53
CA PRO A 62 0.28 -16.80 -16.36
C PRO A 62 -1.14 -16.91 -15.82
N GLY A 63 -2.14 -16.71 -16.69
CA GLY A 63 -3.56 -16.80 -16.33
C GLY A 63 -4.14 -15.53 -15.71
N ILE A 64 -3.34 -14.47 -15.49
CA ILE A 64 -3.81 -13.16 -15.05
C ILE A 64 -3.88 -12.16 -16.22
N CYS A 65 -2.80 -12.03 -16.98
CA CYS A 65 -2.65 -11.11 -18.10
C CYS A 65 -1.57 -11.62 -19.08
N GLU A 66 -1.20 -10.81 -20.08
CA GLU A 66 -0.05 -11.05 -20.94
C GLU A 66 0.85 -9.81 -20.98
N THR A 67 2.17 -10.01 -20.97
CA THR A 67 3.11 -8.90 -21.14
C THR A 67 3.41 -8.68 -22.63
N PRO A 68 3.21 -7.47 -23.18
CA PRO A 68 3.59 -7.16 -24.54
C PRO A 68 5.09 -7.38 -24.78
N PRO A 69 5.52 -7.93 -25.94
CA PRO A 69 6.94 -8.15 -26.22
C PRO A 69 7.80 -6.87 -26.25
N SER A 70 7.18 -5.71 -26.37
CA SER A 70 7.83 -4.40 -26.54
C SER A 70 8.14 -3.67 -25.24
N VAL A 71 7.76 -4.20 -24.07
CA VAL A 71 7.94 -3.55 -22.76
C VAL A 71 8.80 -4.40 -21.84
N ASP A 72 9.39 -3.77 -20.81
CA ASP A 72 10.04 -4.55 -19.75
C ASP A 72 9.00 -5.47 -19.10
N SER A 73 9.34 -6.74 -18.94
CA SER A 73 8.45 -7.74 -18.36
C SER A 73 8.64 -7.89 -16.86
N THR A 74 9.23 -6.87 -16.22
CA THR A 74 9.47 -6.86 -14.79
C THR A 74 9.05 -5.56 -14.14
N VAL A 75 8.72 -5.64 -12.86
CA VAL A 75 8.49 -4.50 -11.98
C VAL A 75 9.33 -4.67 -10.72
N ASP A 76 9.95 -3.59 -10.26
CA ASP A 76 10.74 -3.61 -9.03
C ASP A 76 9.83 -3.42 -7.82
N ILE A 77 10.02 -4.30 -6.84
CA ILE A 77 9.37 -4.27 -5.55
C ILE A 77 10.44 -4.06 -4.50
N PHE A 78 10.36 -2.94 -3.80
CA PHE A 78 11.22 -2.67 -2.66
C PHE A 78 10.64 -3.33 -1.41
N VAL A 79 11.49 -4.01 -0.64
CA VAL A 79 11.15 -4.65 0.63
C VAL A 79 12.11 -4.14 1.70
N LYS A 80 11.56 -3.76 2.86
CA LYS A 80 12.32 -3.49 4.08
C LYS A 80 11.89 -4.49 5.14
N GLN A 81 12.86 -5.02 5.89
CA GLN A 81 12.67 -5.92 7.02
C GLN A 81 13.39 -5.36 8.25
N LEU A 82 12.72 -5.40 9.39
CA LEU A 82 13.32 -5.36 10.72
C LEU A 82 13.49 -6.82 11.16
N PRO A 83 14.72 -7.35 11.15
CA PRO A 83 14.94 -8.76 11.52
C PRO A 83 14.63 -9.00 13.00
N ALA A 84 14.32 -10.24 13.36
CA ALA A 84 14.26 -10.66 14.76
C ALA A 84 15.64 -10.46 15.43
N THR A 85 15.64 -9.95 16.65
CA THR A 85 16.85 -9.63 17.43
C THR A 85 16.99 -10.51 18.68
N SER A 86 15.87 -11.04 19.19
CA SER A 86 15.87 -11.98 20.32
C SER A 86 15.88 -13.45 19.90
N GLU A 87 15.54 -13.73 18.64
CA GLU A 87 15.49 -15.08 18.05
C GLU A 87 16.31 -15.13 16.76
N ASP A 88 16.71 -16.34 16.35
CA ASP A 88 17.35 -16.53 15.05
C ASP A 88 16.36 -16.22 13.92
N THR A 89 16.74 -15.29 13.04
CA THR A 89 15.93 -14.81 11.92
C THR A 89 15.49 -15.93 10.98
N ALA A 90 16.24 -17.03 10.90
CA ALA A 90 15.92 -18.21 10.10
C ALA A 90 14.77 -19.05 10.69
N ILE A 91 14.44 -18.86 11.97
CA ILE A 91 13.35 -19.61 12.65
C ILE A 91 12.22 -18.73 13.19
N ALA A 92 12.45 -17.42 13.31
CA ALA A 92 11.46 -16.47 13.78
C ALA A 92 10.20 -16.44 12.89
N THR A 93 9.06 -16.15 13.52
CA THR A 93 7.80 -15.86 12.80
C THR A 93 7.94 -14.55 12.01
N ASN A 94 7.19 -14.42 10.91
CA ASN A 94 7.17 -13.23 10.08
C ASN A 94 5.86 -12.45 10.22
N VAL A 95 5.95 -11.13 10.22
CA VAL A 95 4.81 -10.23 10.06
C VAL A 95 5.03 -9.40 8.79
N TRP A 96 4.03 -9.38 7.91
CA TRP A 96 4.08 -8.71 6.62
C TRP A 96 3.05 -7.60 6.53
N PHE A 97 3.51 -6.36 6.37
CA PHE A 97 2.67 -5.18 6.25
C PHE A 97 2.38 -4.81 4.81
N VAL A 98 1.10 -4.55 4.52
CA VAL A 98 0.60 -4.16 3.20
C VAL A 98 -0.10 -2.81 3.32
N GLN A 99 0.54 -1.77 2.77
CA GLN A 99 0.04 -0.39 2.79
C GLN A 99 -1.20 -0.22 1.89
N GLY A 100 -2.08 0.69 2.32
CA GLY A 100 -3.22 1.16 1.56
C GLY A 100 -2.89 2.25 0.54
N GLY A 101 -3.84 3.16 0.30
CA GLY A 101 -3.82 4.09 -0.83
C GLY A 101 -4.97 3.78 -1.78
N PRO A 102 -4.75 3.16 -2.96
CA PRO A 102 -3.50 2.64 -3.56
C PRO A 102 -2.51 3.73 -3.96
N GLY A 103 -1.26 3.35 -4.28
CA GLY A 103 -0.23 4.30 -4.72
C GLY A 103 0.67 4.84 -3.61
N CYS A 104 0.30 4.63 -2.33
CA CYS A 104 1.13 5.07 -1.22
C CYS A 104 2.39 4.24 -1.06
N SER A 105 3.50 4.93 -0.78
CA SER A 105 4.69 4.28 -0.27
C SER A 105 4.39 3.65 1.09
N SER A 106 4.85 2.42 1.32
CA SER A 106 4.74 1.77 2.62
C SER A 106 5.63 2.39 3.69
N THR A 107 6.43 3.41 3.37
CA THR A 107 7.22 4.17 4.35
C THR A 107 6.37 4.70 5.50
N SER A 108 5.08 5.02 5.28
CA SER A 108 4.16 5.43 6.35
C SER A 108 3.91 4.34 7.42
N LEU A 109 4.27 3.09 7.15
CA LEU A 109 4.15 1.98 8.10
C LEU A 109 5.40 1.76 8.96
N GLU A 110 6.50 2.49 8.73
CA GLU A 110 7.76 2.29 9.47
C GLU A 110 7.60 2.42 10.97
N THR A 111 6.95 3.48 11.43
CA THR A 111 6.67 3.68 12.86
C THR A 111 5.85 2.53 13.44
N THR A 112 4.88 2.01 12.69
CA THR A 112 4.09 0.84 13.11
C THR A 112 4.94 -0.43 13.16
N MET A 113 5.85 -0.63 12.20
CA MET A 113 6.77 -1.76 12.19
C MET A 113 7.71 -1.74 13.40
N GLU A 114 8.32 -0.59 13.69
CA GLU A 114 9.21 -0.40 14.84
C GLU A 114 8.48 -0.61 16.16
N TYR A 115 7.29 -0.03 16.30
CA TYR A 115 6.49 -0.18 17.50
C TYR A 115 6.06 -1.64 17.72
N LEU A 116 5.69 -2.35 16.65
CA LEU A 116 5.38 -3.77 16.74
C LEU A 116 6.62 -4.61 17.08
N HIS A 117 7.77 -4.29 16.50
CA HIS A 117 9.04 -4.98 16.79
C HIS A 117 9.38 -4.88 18.28
N TYR A 118 9.25 -3.67 18.83
CA TYR A 118 9.40 -3.39 20.24
C TYR A 118 8.41 -4.17 21.11
N LEU A 119 7.11 -4.14 20.77
CA LEU A 119 6.07 -4.86 21.53
C LEU A 119 6.25 -6.38 21.51
N LEU A 120 6.81 -6.92 20.43
CA LEU A 120 7.15 -8.33 20.30
C LEU A 120 8.52 -8.68 20.89
N GLU A 121 9.19 -7.72 21.54
CA GLU A 121 10.52 -7.89 22.16
C GLU A 121 11.57 -8.42 21.15
N GLY A 122 11.43 -8.08 19.86
CA GLY A 122 12.34 -8.52 18.81
C GLY A 122 12.21 -9.99 18.41
N LYS A 123 11.11 -10.68 18.72
CA LYS A 123 10.91 -12.12 18.43
C LYS A 123 10.47 -12.45 17.00
N ALA A 124 10.15 -11.45 16.19
CA ALA A 124 9.60 -11.64 14.85
C ALA A 124 10.33 -10.79 13.81
N ASN A 125 10.45 -11.33 12.60
CA ASN A 125 10.84 -10.55 11.44
C ASN A 125 9.65 -9.71 10.99
N ILE A 126 9.81 -8.40 10.87
CA ILE A 126 8.74 -7.49 10.46
C ILE A 126 9.09 -6.87 9.13
N SER A 127 8.28 -7.13 8.11
CA SER A 127 8.55 -6.70 6.74
C SER A 127 7.44 -5.83 6.18
N ARG A 128 7.80 -4.94 5.26
CA ARG A 128 6.88 -4.21 4.40
C ARG A 128 7.37 -4.24 2.96
N TRP A 129 6.48 -3.88 2.05
CA TRP A 129 6.80 -3.83 0.62
C TRP A 129 6.23 -2.58 -0.07
N THR A 130 6.83 -2.19 -1.17
CA THR A 130 6.33 -1.13 -2.05
C THR A 130 6.62 -1.45 -3.49
N ILE A 131 5.58 -1.45 -4.32
CA ILE A 131 5.74 -1.47 -5.77
C ILE A 131 6.35 -0.13 -6.18
N VAL A 132 7.62 -0.14 -6.62
CA VAL A 132 8.39 1.08 -6.89
C VAL A 132 7.71 1.92 -7.98
N ALA A 133 7.10 1.25 -8.97
CA ALA A 133 6.36 1.92 -10.03
C ALA A 133 5.19 2.76 -9.52
N TRP A 134 4.50 2.32 -8.46
CA TRP A 134 3.39 3.08 -7.87
C TRP A 134 3.87 4.30 -7.10
N ALA A 135 4.93 4.15 -6.30
CA ALA A 135 5.48 5.26 -5.53
C ALA A 135 6.12 6.36 -6.41
N ALA A 136 6.60 6.01 -7.61
CA ALA A 136 7.26 6.95 -8.51
C ALA A 136 6.33 7.59 -9.57
N ALA A 137 5.18 6.98 -9.85
CA ALA A 137 4.28 7.45 -10.89
C ALA A 137 3.46 8.66 -10.40
N HIS A 138 3.57 9.78 -11.12
CA HIS A 138 2.79 10.97 -10.83
C HIS A 138 1.42 10.93 -11.53
N VAL A 139 1.36 10.28 -12.70
CA VAL A 139 0.15 10.11 -13.50
C VAL A 139 0.13 8.75 -14.21
N TRP A 140 -1.06 8.25 -14.54
CA TRP A 140 -1.23 6.95 -15.23
C TRP A 140 -0.54 6.88 -16.60
N THR A 141 -0.32 8.02 -17.26
CA THR A 141 0.37 8.08 -18.55
C THR A 141 1.83 7.66 -18.46
N ASP A 142 2.49 7.92 -17.33
CA ASP A 142 3.88 7.53 -17.10
C ASP A 142 4.01 6.00 -17.02
N LEU A 143 3.07 5.38 -16.30
CA LEU A 143 2.95 3.93 -16.23
C LEU A 143 2.68 3.34 -17.61
N LYS A 144 1.73 3.89 -18.36
CA LYS A 144 1.38 3.39 -19.70
C LYS A 144 2.54 3.52 -20.68
N TYR A 145 3.30 4.61 -20.59
CA TYR A 145 4.47 4.81 -21.42
C TYR A 145 5.56 3.77 -21.12
N LYS A 146 5.81 3.48 -19.84
CA LYS A 146 6.87 2.55 -19.42
C LYS A 146 6.49 1.08 -19.57
N PHE A 147 5.25 0.71 -19.24
CA PHE A 147 4.81 -0.69 -19.11
C PHE A 147 3.76 -1.09 -20.15
N GLY A 148 3.33 -0.17 -21.02
CA GLY A 148 2.34 -0.45 -22.05
C GLY A 148 0.95 -0.70 -21.45
N ASP A 149 0.45 -1.92 -21.61
CA ASP A 149 -0.85 -2.29 -21.06
C ASP A 149 -0.82 -2.34 -19.53
N LEU A 150 -1.74 -1.60 -18.91
CA LEU A 150 -1.84 -1.47 -17.46
C LEU A 150 -2.68 -2.58 -16.81
N SER A 151 -3.18 -3.54 -17.58
CA SER A 151 -3.85 -4.75 -17.04
C SER A 151 -2.95 -5.53 -16.05
N SER A 152 -1.64 -5.39 -16.19
CA SER A 152 -0.62 -5.89 -15.28
C SER A 152 -0.71 -5.31 -13.87
N PHE A 153 -1.10 -4.04 -13.70
CA PHE A 153 -1.24 -3.36 -12.41
C PHE A 153 -2.59 -3.68 -11.74
N SER A 154 -2.87 -4.98 -11.56
CA SER A 154 -4.09 -5.47 -10.93
C SER A 154 -3.84 -5.94 -9.49
N MET A 155 -4.90 -5.97 -8.66
CA MET A 155 -4.85 -6.58 -7.32
C MET A 155 -4.42 -8.05 -7.37
N THR A 156 -4.75 -8.79 -8.44
CA THR A 156 -4.38 -10.20 -8.54
C THR A 156 -2.89 -10.35 -8.79
N THR A 157 -2.30 -9.51 -9.67
CA THR A 157 -0.86 -9.49 -9.90
C THR A 157 -0.14 -9.12 -8.61
N ALA A 158 -0.51 -8.02 -7.96
CA ALA A 158 0.08 -7.56 -6.71
C ALA A 158 -0.03 -8.59 -5.56
N ALA A 159 -1.16 -9.31 -5.45
CA ALA A 159 -1.29 -10.37 -4.46
C ALA A 159 -0.39 -11.57 -4.78
N THR A 160 -0.21 -11.86 -6.08
CA THR A 160 0.67 -12.93 -6.55
C THR A 160 2.14 -12.57 -6.33
N ASP A 161 2.51 -11.30 -6.45
CA ASP A 161 3.83 -10.79 -6.08
C ASP A 161 4.12 -11.06 -4.60
N ILE A 162 3.21 -10.69 -3.70
CA ILE A 162 3.33 -10.94 -2.26
C ILE A 162 3.44 -12.45 -1.99
N ALA A 163 2.56 -13.26 -2.57
CA ALA A 163 2.58 -14.71 -2.40
C ALA A 163 3.90 -15.34 -2.88
N THR A 164 4.41 -14.87 -4.02
CA THR A 164 5.67 -15.34 -4.60
C THR A 164 6.84 -14.93 -3.70
N PHE A 165 6.86 -13.69 -3.22
CA PHE A 165 7.93 -13.22 -2.35
C PHE A 165 7.96 -13.99 -1.05
N ILE A 166 6.81 -14.10 -0.36
CA ILE A 166 6.70 -14.86 0.90
C ILE A 166 7.17 -16.30 0.69
N SER A 167 6.72 -16.96 -0.37
CA SER A 167 7.07 -18.36 -0.64
C SER A 167 8.55 -18.58 -0.97
N LYS A 168 9.18 -17.66 -1.72
CA LYS A 168 10.53 -17.88 -2.26
C LYS A 168 11.65 -17.23 -1.47
N PHE A 169 11.40 -16.09 -0.85
CA PHE A 169 12.45 -15.19 -0.34
C PHE A 169 12.34 -14.89 1.16
N THR A 170 11.41 -15.55 1.87
CA THR A 170 11.38 -15.53 3.34
C THR A 170 11.95 -16.82 3.92
N ASN A 171 12.07 -16.90 5.24
CA ASN A 171 12.62 -18.05 5.96
C ASN A 171 11.72 -19.31 5.95
N GLY A 172 10.56 -19.27 5.28
CA GLY A 172 9.62 -20.39 5.19
C GLY A 172 8.88 -20.70 6.50
N LYS A 173 8.91 -19.79 7.47
CA LYS A 173 8.19 -19.91 8.75
C LYS A 173 6.83 -19.25 8.70
N ASP A 174 6.07 -19.49 9.78
CA ASP A 174 4.75 -18.93 10.00
C ASP A 174 4.75 -17.43 9.72
N THR A 175 3.79 -16.99 8.93
CA THR A 175 3.67 -15.62 8.46
C THR A 175 2.26 -15.10 8.75
N VAL A 176 2.18 -13.92 9.35
CA VAL A 176 0.93 -13.15 9.49
C VAL A 176 1.00 -11.96 8.55
N VAL A 177 -0.04 -11.73 7.76
CA VAL A 177 -0.11 -10.59 6.83
C VAL A 177 -1.12 -9.56 7.34
N SER A 178 -0.69 -8.32 7.54
CA SER A 178 -1.50 -7.21 8.01
C SER A 178 -1.71 -6.18 6.90
N GLY A 179 -2.96 -5.96 6.51
CA GLY A 179 -3.35 -4.94 5.52
C GLY A 179 -4.02 -3.74 6.17
N VAL A 180 -3.78 -2.54 5.63
CA VAL A 180 -4.43 -1.30 6.06
C VAL A 180 -5.12 -0.64 4.88
N SER A 181 -6.36 -0.15 5.04
CA SER A 181 -7.09 0.58 3.98
C SER A 181 -7.15 -0.25 2.69
N TYR A 182 -6.80 0.29 1.50
CA TYR A 182 -6.73 -0.50 0.25
C TYR A 182 -5.92 -1.81 0.39
N GLY A 183 -4.92 -1.84 1.28
CA GLY A 183 -4.13 -3.02 1.56
C GLY A 183 -4.97 -4.20 2.06
N THR A 184 -6.13 -3.97 2.70
CA THR A 184 -7.03 -5.06 3.11
C THR A 184 -7.67 -5.76 1.92
N ALA A 185 -8.02 -5.04 0.85
CA ALA A 185 -8.54 -5.65 -0.37
C ALA A 185 -7.47 -6.50 -1.07
N LEU A 186 -6.21 -6.05 -1.00
CA LEU A 186 -5.08 -6.83 -1.51
C LEU A 186 -4.83 -8.09 -0.68
N VAL A 187 -4.90 -7.98 0.65
CA VAL A 187 -4.79 -9.12 1.55
C VAL A 187 -5.98 -10.09 1.37
N GLU A 188 -7.20 -9.60 1.17
CA GLU A 188 -8.37 -10.42 0.80
C GLU A 188 -8.07 -11.24 -0.48
N ARG A 189 -7.46 -10.61 -1.48
CA ARG A 189 -7.05 -11.32 -2.70
C ARG A 189 -5.96 -12.36 -2.45
N LEU A 190 -4.99 -12.06 -1.58
CA LEU A 190 -3.93 -12.98 -1.16
C LEU A 190 -4.49 -14.20 -0.41
N MET A 191 -5.51 -14.04 0.43
CA MET A 191 -6.18 -15.15 1.13
C MET A 191 -6.68 -16.21 0.14
N HIS A 192 -7.20 -15.79 -1.01
CA HIS A 192 -7.68 -16.71 -2.05
C HIS A 192 -6.56 -17.46 -2.78
N LEU A 193 -5.32 -16.97 -2.74
CA LEU A 193 -4.15 -17.66 -3.31
C LEU A 193 -3.66 -18.83 -2.44
N LYS A 194 -4.10 -18.91 -1.18
CA LYS A 194 -3.78 -19.99 -0.23
C LYS A 194 -2.27 -20.24 -0.06
N THR A 195 -1.51 -19.17 0.19
CA THR A 195 -0.07 -19.24 0.44
C THR A 195 0.23 -20.09 1.70
N PRO A 196 0.91 -21.25 1.60
CA PRO A 196 0.95 -22.24 2.68
C PRO A 196 1.58 -21.77 4.00
N THR A 197 2.54 -20.85 3.96
CA THR A 197 3.22 -20.32 5.17
C THR A 197 2.43 -19.20 5.84
N VAL A 198 1.37 -18.69 5.21
CA VAL A 198 0.55 -17.63 5.79
C VAL A 198 -0.51 -18.26 6.69
N ILE A 199 -0.35 -18.09 7.99
CA ILE A 199 -1.18 -18.72 9.03
C ILE A 199 -2.29 -17.80 9.54
N GLY A 200 -2.23 -16.51 9.22
CA GLY A 200 -3.18 -15.52 9.72
C GLY A 200 -3.16 -14.22 8.95
N TYR A 201 -4.26 -13.47 9.07
CA TYR A 201 -4.47 -12.19 8.40
C TYR A 201 -5.06 -11.19 9.38
N VAL A 202 -4.56 -9.96 9.36
CA VAL A 202 -5.11 -8.81 10.10
C VAL A 202 -5.55 -7.77 9.07
N LEU A 203 -6.80 -7.32 9.16
CA LEU A 203 -7.37 -6.34 8.24
C LEU A 203 -7.81 -5.11 9.05
N ASP A 204 -7.06 -4.02 8.94
CA ASP A 204 -7.35 -2.75 9.60
C ASP A 204 -7.98 -1.78 8.60
N SER A 205 -9.14 -1.20 8.97
CA SER A 205 -9.92 -0.29 8.13
C SER A 205 -10.32 -0.93 6.78
N VAL A 206 -11.15 -1.97 6.88
CA VAL A 206 -11.46 -2.92 5.81
C VAL A 206 -12.09 -2.28 4.57
N PHE A 207 -11.36 -2.29 3.47
CA PHE A 207 -11.86 -2.30 2.10
C PHE A 207 -12.07 -3.73 1.60
N THR A 208 -13.21 -3.97 0.93
CA THR A 208 -13.54 -5.28 0.37
C THR A 208 -14.06 -5.19 -1.07
N THR A 209 -13.83 -6.26 -1.84
CA THR A 209 -14.31 -6.37 -3.23
C THR A 209 -15.70 -7.01 -3.35
N THR A 210 -16.43 -7.19 -2.24
CA THR A 210 -17.72 -7.90 -2.23
C THR A 210 -18.77 -7.26 -3.15
N ALA A 211 -19.43 -8.08 -3.97
CA ALA A 211 -20.61 -7.73 -4.75
C ALA A 211 -21.91 -7.69 -3.91
N ALA A 212 -21.82 -7.30 -2.63
CA ALA A 212 -23.01 -7.19 -1.80
C ALA A 212 -23.92 -6.07 -2.32
N SER A 213 -25.21 -6.21 -2.09
CA SER A 213 -26.23 -5.28 -2.59
C SER A 213 -25.98 -3.86 -2.07
N ASP A 214 -26.23 -2.86 -2.91
CA ASP A 214 -26.16 -1.44 -2.59
C ASP A 214 -26.73 -1.15 -1.19
N GLY A 215 -25.94 -0.47 -0.35
CA GLY A 215 -26.34 -0.12 1.02
C GLY A 215 -25.94 -1.12 2.11
N LYS A 216 -25.43 -2.30 1.76
CA LYS A 216 -24.90 -3.27 2.74
C LYS A 216 -23.37 -3.28 2.87
N VAL A 217 -22.69 -2.52 2.03
CA VAL A 217 -21.22 -2.34 2.04
C VAL A 217 -20.92 -0.85 2.01
N SER A 218 -19.90 -0.42 2.75
CA SER A 218 -19.35 0.92 2.61
C SER A 218 -18.58 0.96 1.27
N TYR A 219 -19.04 1.84 0.38
CA TYR A 219 -18.33 2.15 -0.85
C TYR A 219 -17.56 3.43 -0.61
N ASP A 220 -16.39 3.55 -1.20
CA ASP A 220 -15.60 4.78 -1.08
C ASP A 220 -16.34 6.02 -1.62
N SER A 221 -17.22 5.83 -2.61
CA SER A 221 -18.13 6.88 -3.09
C SER A 221 -19.17 7.36 -2.08
N LYS A 222 -19.30 6.67 -0.93
CA LYS A 222 -20.09 7.10 0.23
C LYS A 222 -19.25 7.73 1.33
N SER A 223 -17.93 7.78 1.18
CA SER A 223 -17.02 8.34 2.20
C SER A 223 -17.43 9.77 2.58
N ASP A 224 -17.85 10.61 1.61
CA ASP A 224 -18.37 11.96 1.91
C ASP A 224 -19.57 11.96 2.85
N HIS A 225 -20.47 10.98 2.72
CA HIS A 225 -21.62 10.81 3.60
C HIS A 225 -21.19 10.28 4.97
N ASP A 226 -20.41 9.20 4.98
CA ASP A 226 -20.03 8.48 6.20
C ASP A 226 -19.08 9.32 7.08
N VAL A 227 -18.11 10.01 6.47
CA VAL A 227 -17.24 11.00 7.15
C VAL A 227 -18.00 12.27 7.48
N GLY A 228 -19.02 12.64 6.70
CA GLY A 228 -19.89 13.78 6.97
C GLY A 228 -20.59 13.68 8.33
N GLU A 229 -21.09 12.50 8.67
CA GLU A 229 -21.70 12.24 9.98
C GLU A 229 -20.70 12.41 11.14
N VAL A 230 -19.48 11.90 10.98
CA VAL A 230 -18.39 12.07 11.96
C VAL A 230 -18.00 13.54 12.10
N ALA A 231 -17.93 14.27 10.98
CA ALA A 231 -17.61 15.70 10.97
C ALA A 231 -18.69 16.51 11.68
N ASP A 232 -19.97 16.23 11.44
CA ASP A 232 -21.07 16.91 12.14
C ASP A 232 -21.02 16.62 13.64
N ALA A 233 -20.80 15.37 14.07
CA ALA A 233 -20.64 15.02 15.49
C ALA A 233 -19.42 15.72 16.14
N PHE A 234 -18.29 15.82 15.44
CA PHE A 234 -17.12 16.54 15.91
C PHE A 234 -17.40 18.05 16.09
N LEU A 235 -18.15 18.64 15.17
CA LEU A 235 -18.56 20.03 15.26
C LEU A 235 -19.54 20.24 16.43
N GLU A 236 -20.42 19.29 16.72
CA GLU A 236 -21.29 19.33 17.90
C GLU A 236 -20.48 19.28 19.20
N LEU A 237 -19.47 18.43 19.30
CA LEU A 237 -18.58 18.38 20.46
C LEU A 237 -17.86 19.72 20.72
N CYS A 238 -17.47 20.44 19.67
CA CYS A 238 -16.87 21.77 19.81
C CYS A 238 -17.85 22.81 20.37
N ILE A 239 -19.15 22.68 20.11
CA ILE A 239 -20.17 23.59 20.67
C ILE A 239 -20.30 23.39 22.18
N ASP A 240 -20.18 22.13 22.65
CA ASP A 240 -20.29 21.78 24.06
C ASP A 240 -19.01 22.04 24.87
N ASP A 241 -17.87 22.19 24.20
CA ASP A 241 -16.57 22.48 24.82
C ASP A 241 -16.34 24.01 24.96
N GLU A 242 -16.13 24.51 26.18
CA GLU A 242 -15.93 25.95 26.43
C GLU A 242 -14.67 26.52 25.76
N GLU A 243 -13.62 25.71 25.61
CA GLU A 243 -12.36 26.14 25.00
C GLU A 243 -12.47 26.29 23.49
N CYS A 244 -13.28 25.44 22.84
CA CYS A 244 -13.58 25.49 21.42
C CYS A 244 -14.68 26.52 21.10
N SER A 245 -15.82 26.44 21.80
CA SER A 245 -17.01 27.26 21.54
C SER A 245 -16.75 28.76 21.67
N ARG A 246 -15.82 29.21 22.52
CA ARG A 246 -15.46 30.63 22.67
C ARG A 246 -15.02 31.33 21.37
N TYR A 247 -14.53 30.56 20.39
CA TYR A 247 -14.09 31.10 19.10
C TYR A 247 -15.23 31.30 18.12
N PHE A 248 -16.41 30.73 18.41
CA PHE A 248 -17.54 30.72 17.52
C PHE A 248 -18.73 31.43 18.17
N LYS A 249 -19.55 32.08 17.34
CA LYS A 249 -20.82 32.62 17.84
C LYS A 249 -21.80 31.45 18.02
N ALA A 250 -22.68 31.56 19.01
CA ALA A 250 -23.76 30.58 19.22
C ALA A 250 -24.51 30.32 17.90
N GLY A 251 -24.56 29.05 17.46
CA GLY A 251 -25.14 28.64 16.19
C GLY A 251 -24.57 27.34 15.65
N SER A 252 -25.06 26.88 14.49
CA SER A 252 -24.55 25.69 13.82
C SER A 252 -23.16 25.95 13.23
N LEU A 253 -22.14 25.24 13.74
CA LEU A 253 -20.79 25.29 13.19
C LEU A 253 -20.73 24.72 11.77
N SER A 254 -21.51 23.68 11.46
CA SER A 254 -21.63 23.11 10.11
C SER A 254 -22.13 24.17 9.11
N ALA A 255 -23.16 24.94 9.47
CA ALA A 255 -23.64 26.05 8.63
C ALA A 255 -22.58 27.17 8.49
N SER A 256 -21.88 27.49 9.57
CA SER A 256 -20.82 28.51 9.57
C SER A 256 -19.65 28.09 8.67
N LEU A 257 -19.26 26.82 8.69
CA LEU A 257 -18.21 26.24 7.84
C LEU A 257 -18.62 26.29 6.37
N ARG A 258 -19.86 25.88 6.03
CA ARG A 258 -20.38 25.97 4.65
C ARG A 258 -20.37 27.41 4.15
N HIS A 259 -20.81 28.36 4.96
CA HIS A 259 -20.80 29.79 4.60
C HIS A 259 -19.38 30.33 4.39
N LEU A 260 -18.42 29.87 5.19
CA LEU A 260 -17.01 30.23 5.03
C LEU A 260 -16.44 29.71 3.72
N ILE A 261 -16.69 28.44 3.37
CA ILE A 261 -16.27 27.83 2.11
C ILE A 261 -16.84 28.60 0.91
N GLU A 262 -18.14 28.92 0.91
CA GLU A 262 -18.75 29.74 -0.14
C GLU A 262 -18.11 31.13 -0.28
N LYS A 263 -17.73 31.75 0.84
CA LYS A 263 -17.10 33.06 0.85
C LYS A 263 -15.70 32.99 0.24
N PHE A 264 -14.94 31.93 0.52
CA PHE A 264 -13.64 31.72 -0.10
C PHE A 264 -13.76 31.51 -1.60
N ASP A 265 -14.75 30.75 -2.07
CA ASP A 265 -14.97 30.54 -3.50
C ASP A 265 -15.40 31.82 -4.24
N LYS A 266 -16.22 32.66 -3.59
CA LYS A 266 -16.61 33.97 -4.13
C LYS A 266 -15.47 34.99 -4.09
N GLN A 267 -14.51 34.83 -3.17
CA GLN A 267 -13.39 35.76 -2.95
C GLN A 267 -12.05 35.03 -2.80
N PRO A 268 -11.58 34.34 -3.87
CA PRO A 268 -10.41 33.47 -3.79
C PRO A 268 -9.09 34.22 -3.54
N ASN A 269 -9.06 35.52 -3.84
CA ASN A 269 -7.92 36.40 -3.61
C ASN A 269 -7.96 37.14 -2.26
N SER A 270 -8.94 36.85 -1.40
CA SER A 270 -8.95 37.41 -0.04
C SER A 270 -7.77 36.87 0.76
N THR A 271 -7.24 37.65 1.72
CA THR A 271 -6.12 37.24 2.56
C THR A 271 -6.38 35.89 3.25
N CYS A 272 -7.60 35.67 3.74
CA CYS A 272 -7.98 34.41 4.39
C CYS A 272 -8.06 33.23 3.42
N ALA A 273 -8.64 33.42 2.22
CA ALA A 273 -8.68 32.36 1.22
C ALA A 273 -7.26 31.98 0.75
N GLN A 274 -6.38 32.97 0.58
CA GLN A 274 -4.98 32.72 0.21
C GLN A 274 -4.19 32.01 1.30
N LEU A 275 -4.43 32.33 2.59
CA LEU A 275 -3.81 31.61 3.72
C LEU A 275 -4.17 30.12 3.72
N VAL A 276 -5.40 29.78 3.37
CA VAL A 276 -5.84 28.38 3.24
C VAL A 276 -5.16 27.75 2.02
N SER A 277 -5.22 28.43 0.87
CA SER A 277 -4.66 27.92 -0.39
C SER A 277 -3.13 27.75 -0.35
N THR A 278 -2.42 28.48 0.52
CA THR A 278 -0.95 28.40 0.67
C THR A 278 -0.48 27.29 1.60
N LYS A 279 -1.37 26.72 2.43
CA LYS A 279 -1.08 25.53 3.25
C LYS A 279 -1.37 24.20 2.55
N GLY A 280 -1.91 24.23 1.32
CA GLY A 280 -2.09 23.07 0.43
C GLY A 280 -1.20 23.13 -0.82
N ALA A 281 -1.16 22.05 -1.62
CA ALA A 281 -0.38 21.98 -2.87
C ALA A 281 -0.68 23.17 -3.80
N GLN A 282 0.27 23.72 -4.56
CA GLN A 282 -0.04 24.82 -5.49
C GLN A 282 -0.90 24.34 -6.68
N SER A 283 -2.06 24.93 -6.90
CA SER A 283 -2.99 24.66 -8.01
C SER A 283 -3.88 25.87 -8.26
N LYS A 284 -4.46 25.93 -9.46
CA LYS A 284 -5.37 26.98 -9.94
C LYS A 284 -6.83 26.80 -9.46
N ASP A 285 -7.10 25.79 -8.63
CA ASP A 285 -8.46 25.43 -8.23
C ASP A 285 -9.01 26.43 -7.20
N LEU A 286 -10.34 26.46 -7.08
CA LEU A 286 -11.00 27.25 -6.05
C LEU A 286 -10.54 26.82 -4.65
N PRO A 287 -10.53 27.74 -3.66
CA PRO A 287 -10.13 27.42 -2.29
C PRO A 287 -10.90 26.26 -1.68
N SER A 288 -12.20 26.08 -1.99
CA SER A 288 -13.01 24.95 -1.52
C SER A 288 -12.42 23.58 -1.86
N PHE A 289 -11.88 23.41 -3.06
CA PHE A 289 -11.23 22.17 -3.48
C PHE A 289 -9.92 21.87 -2.73
N ARG A 290 -9.44 22.82 -1.92
CA ARG A 290 -8.26 22.64 -1.05
C ARG A 290 -8.62 22.26 0.37
N PHE A 291 -9.86 22.51 0.78
CA PHE A 291 -10.42 22.00 2.03
C PHE A 291 -10.85 20.55 1.91
N VAL A 292 -11.30 20.14 0.72
CA VAL A 292 -11.40 18.73 0.37
C VAL A 292 -9.97 18.26 0.23
N ALA A 293 -9.47 17.50 1.20
CA ALA A 293 -8.15 16.89 1.06
C ALA A 293 -8.12 16.20 -0.31
N PRO A 294 -7.15 16.53 -1.21
CA PRO A 294 -6.91 15.67 -2.34
C PRO A 294 -6.71 14.28 -1.76
N TRP A 295 -7.39 13.29 -2.32
CA TRP A 295 -7.22 11.86 -2.06
C TRP A 295 -5.82 11.37 -2.51
N ALA A 296 -4.79 12.15 -2.19
CA ALA A 296 -3.38 11.93 -2.41
C ALA A 296 -2.69 12.23 -1.07
N GLY A 297 -3.06 11.46 -0.05
CA GLY A 297 -2.31 11.33 1.21
C GLY A 297 -1.21 10.29 1.07
N CYS A 298 -0.51 10.34 -0.05
CA CYS A 298 0.84 9.84 -0.27
C CYS A 298 1.56 10.94 -1.06
#